data_AF-A0A6G3RWN2-F1
#
_entry.id   AF-A0A6G3RWN2-F1
#
_cell.length_a   1.000
_cell.length_b   1.000
_cell.length_c   1.000
_cell.angle_alpha   90.00
_cell.angle_beta   90.00
_cell.angle_gamma   90.00
#
_symmetry.space_group_name_H-M   'P 1'
#
loop_
_entity.id
_entity.type
_entity.pdbx_description
1 polymer ?
#
loop_
_entity_poly.entity_id
_entity_poly.type
_entity_poly.pdbx_seq_one_letter_code
_entity_poly.pdbx_strand_id
1 'polypeptide(L)'
;PAGGTPDGGLGTSTELISAAAAQVDRGSGVAVLVDLGSAVLTVKALLAEGDELPDGTRLVDAPFLEGAVAAVVSASAGADLDAVVAAASEAYTYRKE
;
A
#
# COMPACT_ATOMS: atom_id res chain seq x y z
N PRO A 1 -5.96 7.76 -2.09
CA PRO A 1 -6.30 7.03 -0.85
C PRO A 1 -7.55 6.16 -1.11
N ALA A 2 -7.67 4.99 -0.48
CA ALA A 2 -8.71 4.00 -0.80
C ALA A 2 -9.51 3.52 0.43
N GLY A 3 -9.49 4.26 1.54
CA GLY A 3 -10.23 3.89 2.76
C GLY A 3 -11.72 4.20 2.65
N GLY A 4 -12.56 3.27 3.11
CA GLY A 4 -14.02 3.43 3.14
C GLY A 4 -14.74 2.74 1.99
N THR A 5 -16.05 3.00 1.90
CA THR A 5 -16.91 2.61 0.77
C THR A 5 -17.05 3.78 -0.22
N PRO A 6 -17.55 3.54 -1.45
CA PRO A 6 -17.79 4.62 -2.42
C PRO A 6 -18.70 5.74 -1.91
N ASP A 7 -19.62 5.42 -0.99
CA ASP A 7 -20.53 6.38 -0.35
C ASP A 7 -19.90 7.12 0.84
N GLY A 8 -18.59 6.93 1.09
CA GLY A 8 -17.86 7.56 2.20
C GLY A 8 -18.08 6.90 3.56
N GLY A 9 -18.72 5.72 3.59
CA GLY A 9 -18.93 4.95 4.80
C GLY A 9 -17.68 4.21 5.27
N LEU A 10 -17.76 3.61 6.46
CA LEU A 10 -16.74 2.69 6.96
C LEU A 10 -16.74 1.40 6.14
N GLY A 11 -15.56 0.97 5.69
CA GLY A 11 -15.41 -0.25 4.90
C GLY A 11 -14.14 -0.26 4.08
N THR A 12 -14.08 -1.22 3.17
CA THR A 12 -13.01 -1.43 2.20
C THR A 12 -13.67 -1.71 0.86
N SER A 13 -13.26 -1.02 -0.19
CA SER A 13 -13.78 -1.21 -1.56
C SER A 13 -12.65 -1.63 -2.49
N THR A 14 -12.86 -2.73 -3.21
CA THR A 14 -11.95 -3.19 -4.27
C THR A 14 -11.82 -2.12 -5.34
N GLU A 15 -12.92 -1.49 -5.74
CA GLU A 15 -12.94 -0.45 -6.76
C GLU A 15 -12.09 0.76 -6.39
N LEU A 16 -12.19 1.22 -5.13
CA LEU A 16 -11.37 2.33 -4.64
C LEU A 16 -9.89 1.96 -4.56
N ILE A 17 -9.57 0.71 -4.20
CA ILE A 17 -8.19 0.20 -4.14
C ILE A 17 -7.60 0.13 -5.56
N SER A 18 -8.27 -0.55 -6.48
CA SER A 18 -7.83 -0.72 -7.88
C SER A 18 -7.68 0.65 -8.56
N ALA A 19 -8.64 1.56 -8.37
CA ALA A 19 -8.55 2.93 -8.89
C ALA A 19 -7.37 3.73 -8.30
N ALA A 20 -7.14 3.62 -6.99
CA ALA A 20 -6.01 4.31 -6.36
C ALA A 20 -4.66 3.76 -6.82
N ALA A 21 -4.54 2.44 -6.98
CA ALA A 21 -3.34 1.79 -7.49
C ALA A 21 -3.04 2.22 -8.93
N ALA A 22 -4.05 2.20 -9.81
CA ALA A 22 -3.92 2.66 -11.19
C ALA A 22 -3.56 4.16 -11.28
N GLN A 23 -4.06 5.00 -10.38
CA GLN A 23 -3.75 6.44 -10.36
C GLN A 23 -2.28 6.73 -10.02
N VAL A 24 -1.67 5.93 -9.16
CA VAL A 24 -0.29 6.13 -8.70
C VAL A 24 0.74 5.37 -9.52
N ASP A 25 0.31 4.41 -10.34
CA ASP A 25 1.22 3.66 -11.18
C ASP A 25 1.92 4.56 -12.22
N ARG A 26 3.26 4.51 -12.19
CA ARG A 26 4.17 5.20 -13.11
C ARG A 26 5.14 4.25 -13.80
N GLY A 27 4.88 2.94 -13.74
CA GLY A 27 5.74 1.90 -14.29
C GLY A 27 6.95 1.54 -13.42
N SER A 28 7.01 2.03 -12.17
CA SER A 28 8.05 1.68 -11.19
C SER A 28 7.56 0.71 -10.10
N GLY A 29 6.34 0.18 -10.28
CA GLY A 29 5.63 -0.65 -9.32
C GLY A 29 4.86 0.17 -8.27
N VAL A 30 4.00 -0.52 -7.51
CA VAL A 30 3.07 0.11 -6.55
C VAL A 30 3.22 -0.56 -5.17
N ALA A 31 3.52 0.25 -4.15
CA ALA A 31 3.51 -0.18 -2.76
C ALA A 31 2.13 0.05 -2.14
N VAL A 32 1.47 -1.02 -1.68
CA VAL A 32 0.17 -0.96 -1.00
C VAL A 32 0.37 -1.21 0.49
N LEU A 33 0.13 -0.17 1.30
CA LEU A 33 0.05 -0.28 2.75
C LEU A 33 -1.41 -0.35 3.18
N VAL A 34 -1.69 -1.24 4.12
CA VAL A 34 -3.02 -1.50 4.66
C VAL A 34 -2.97 -1.47 6.19
N ASP A 35 -4.10 -1.19 6.80
CA ASP A 35 -4.22 -1.13 8.26
C ASP A 35 -4.56 -2.49 8.86
N LEU A 36 -5.80 -2.94 8.77
CA LEU A 36 -6.34 -4.03 9.57
C LEU A 36 -7.19 -4.98 8.74
N GLY A 37 -7.27 -6.23 9.22
CA GLY A 37 -8.32 -7.21 8.92
C GLY A 37 -8.83 -7.23 7.48
N SER A 38 -9.99 -6.61 7.26
CA SER A 38 -10.69 -6.64 5.97
C SER A 38 -9.86 -6.05 4.84
N ALA A 39 -9.15 -4.94 5.07
CA ALA A 39 -8.31 -4.31 4.05
C ALA A 39 -7.17 -5.24 3.60
N VAL A 40 -6.54 -5.94 4.56
CA VAL A 40 -5.48 -6.92 4.27
C VAL A 40 -6.03 -8.06 3.40
N LEU A 41 -7.19 -8.62 3.77
CA LEU A 41 -7.79 -9.73 3.03
C LEU A 41 -8.22 -9.30 1.63
N THR A 42 -8.81 -8.12 1.49
CA THR A 42 -9.22 -7.57 0.19
C THR A 42 -8.01 -7.36 -0.73
N VAL A 43 -6.93 -6.75 -0.24
CA VAL A 43 -5.72 -6.55 -1.07
C VAL A 43 -5.06 -7.89 -1.44
N LYS A 44 -5.03 -8.87 -0.52
CA LYS A 44 -4.53 -10.22 -0.82
C LYS A 44 -5.36 -10.92 -1.90
N ALA A 45 -6.68 -10.75 -1.89
CA ALA A 45 -7.55 -11.30 -2.92
C ALA A 45 -7.25 -10.67 -4.30
N LEU A 46 -7.21 -9.34 -4.37
CA LEU A 46 -6.88 -8.60 -5.60
C LEU A 46 -5.51 -9.00 -6.18
N LEU A 47 -4.50 -9.18 -5.31
CA LEU A 47 -3.17 -9.64 -5.73
C LEU A 47 -3.17 -11.08 -6.24
N ALA A 48 -4.03 -11.95 -5.70
CA ALA A 48 -4.15 -13.34 -6.11
C ALA A 48 -4.91 -13.48 -7.44
N GLU A 49 -5.89 -12.61 -7.68
CA GLU A 49 -6.64 -12.53 -8.95
C GLU A 49 -5.75 -11.99 -10.07
N GLY A 50 -5.00 -10.91 -9.80
CA GLY A 50 -3.89 -10.45 -10.65
C GLY A 50 -4.28 -9.69 -11.91
N ASP A 51 -5.55 -9.31 -12.07
CA ASP A 51 -6.08 -8.58 -13.23
C ASP A 51 -6.58 -7.17 -12.89
N GLU A 52 -6.81 -6.87 -11.62
CA GLU A 52 -7.30 -5.56 -11.15
C GLU A 52 -6.21 -4.57 -10.70
N LEU A 53 -5.01 -5.07 -10.39
CA LEU A 53 -3.90 -4.26 -9.88
C LEU A 53 -2.79 -4.10 -10.93
N PRO A 54 -2.09 -2.95 -10.97
CA PRO A 54 -0.93 -2.77 -11.84
C PRO A 54 0.16 -3.82 -11.63
N ASP A 55 0.91 -4.11 -12.69
CA ASP A 55 2.08 -4.99 -12.62
C ASP A 55 3.09 -4.49 -11.58
N GLY A 56 3.62 -5.43 -10.79
CA GLY A 56 4.57 -5.10 -9.72
C GLY A 56 3.93 -4.43 -8.49
N THR A 57 2.60 -4.48 -8.36
CA THR A 57 1.94 -4.10 -7.10
C THR A 57 2.34 -5.07 -5.97
N ARG A 58 2.69 -4.54 -4.80
CA ARG A 58 3.08 -5.32 -3.63
C ARG A 58 2.33 -4.86 -2.39
N LEU A 59 1.75 -5.82 -1.68
CA LEU A 59 1.32 -5.62 -0.31
C LEU A 59 2.55 -5.52 0.59
N VAL A 60 2.71 -4.39 1.27
CA VAL A 60 3.86 -4.11 2.14
C VAL A 60 3.52 -4.48 3.57
N ASP A 61 4.31 -5.39 4.15
CA ASP A 61 4.23 -5.74 5.56
C ASP A 61 5.00 -4.69 6.38
N ALA A 62 4.26 -3.70 6.88
CA ALA A 62 4.77 -2.58 7.65
C ALA A 62 3.67 -1.99 8.55
N PRO A 63 4.00 -1.34 9.68
CA PRO A 63 3.02 -0.59 10.45
C PRO A 63 2.39 0.50 9.59
N PHE A 64 1.06 0.55 9.52
CA PHE A 64 0.34 1.35 8.52
C PHE A 64 0.79 2.81 8.45
N LEU A 65 0.84 3.50 9.58
CA LEU A 65 1.15 4.93 9.60
C LEU A 65 2.65 5.19 9.45
N GLU A 66 3.47 4.64 10.36
CA GLU A 66 4.91 4.86 10.38
C GLU A 66 5.59 4.33 9.11
N GLY A 67 5.17 3.16 8.65
CA GLY A 67 5.62 2.56 7.40
C GLY A 67 5.21 3.39 6.18
N ALA A 68 4.00 3.94 6.14
CA ALA A 68 3.58 4.80 5.02
C ALA A 68 4.40 6.09 4.95
N VAL A 69 4.71 6.69 6.11
CA VAL A 69 5.59 7.87 6.19
C VAL A 69 7.00 7.53 5.69
N ALA A 70 7.58 6.41 6.13
CA ALA A 70 8.89 5.98 5.66
C ALA A 70 8.90 5.65 4.15
N ALA A 71 7.86 4.97 3.67
CA ALA A 71 7.68 4.62 2.26
C ALA A 71 7.61 5.87 1.38
N VAL A 72 6.77 6.85 1.74
CA VAL A 72 6.60 8.06 0.93
C VAL A 72 7.86 8.92 0.92
N VAL A 73 8.60 8.99 2.03
CA VAL A 73 9.89 9.68 2.09
C VAL A 73 10.91 9.01 1.17
N SER A 74 11.02 7.69 1.23
CA SER A 74 11.92 6.90 0.37
C SER A 74 11.58 7.07 -1.12
N ALA A 75 10.29 6.91 -1.47
CA ALA A 75 9.81 7.08 -2.84
C ALA A 75 10.03 8.50 -3.38
N SER A 76 9.81 9.52 -2.54
CA SER A 76 10.03 10.93 -2.91
C SER A 76 11.51 11.26 -3.16
N ALA A 77 12.43 10.49 -2.57
CA ALA A 77 13.86 10.57 -2.84
C ALA A 77 14.28 9.83 -4.13
N GLY A 78 13.34 9.20 -4.84
CA GLY A 78 13.60 8.47 -6.08
C GLY A 78 14.07 7.02 -5.88
N ALA A 79 13.85 6.45 -4.69
CA ALA A 79 14.16 5.06 -4.42
C ALA A 79 13.24 4.11 -5.22
N ASP A 80 13.75 2.92 -5.55
CA ASP A 80 12.95 1.87 -6.20
C ASP A 80 11.99 1.19 -5.21
N LEU A 81 11.11 0.33 -5.75
CA LEU A 81 10.09 -0.35 -4.94
C LEU A 81 10.69 -1.22 -3.84
N ASP A 82 11.85 -1.86 -4.06
CA ASP A 82 12.50 -2.70 -3.05
C ASP A 82 12.99 -1.85 -1.87
N ALA A 83 13.62 -0.72 -2.14
CA ALA A 83 14.05 0.24 -1.12
C ALA A 83 12.88 0.92 -0.40
N VAL A 84 11.77 1.18 -1.10
CA VAL A 84 10.53 1.70 -0.50
C VAL A 84 9.92 0.68 0.48
N VAL A 85 9.86 -0.59 0.08
CA VAL A 85 9.38 -1.68 0.95
C VAL A 85 10.28 -1.85 2.17
N ALA A 86 11.60 -1.84 1.97
CA ALA A 86 12.56 -1.96 3.07
C ALA A 86 12.41 -0.82 4.09
N ALA A 87 12.34 0.44 3.63
CA ALA A 87 12.15 1.61 4.48
C ALA A 87 10.83 1.52 5.29
N ALA A 88 9.76 1.05 4.66
CA ALA A 88 8.47 0.87 5.33
C ALA A 88 8.57 -0.20 6.44
N SER A 89 9.16 -1.36 6.15
CA SER A 89 9.28 -2.46 7.11
C SER A 89 10.24 -2.18 8.27
N GLU A 90 11.29 -1.36 8.06
CA GLU A 90 12.19 -0.93 9.15
C GLU A 90 11.46 -0.21 10.28
N ALA A 91 10.31 0.41 9.99
CA ALA A 91 9.47 1.09 10.98
C ALA A 91 9.00 0.16 12.12
N TYR A 92 8.97 -1.16 11.95
CA TYR A 92 8.70 -2.12 13.05
C TYR A 92 9.69 -2.00 14.21
N THR A 93 10.92 -1.60 13.91
CA THR A 93 12.02 -1.62 14.87
C THR A 93 12.31 -0.25 15.47
N TYR A 94 11.57 0.79 15.08
CA TYR A 94 11.82 2.14 15.57
C TYR A 94 11.46 2.28 17.05
N ARG A 95 12.47 2.59 17.87
CA ARG A 95 12.32 2.83 19.30
C ARG A 95 12.53 4.32 19.58
N LYS A 96 11.72 4.88 20.48
CA LYS A 96 11.81 6.28 20.92
C LYS A 96 12.59 6.44 22.23
N GLU A 97 13.30 5.39 22.62
CA GLU A 97 14.05 5.29 23.89
C GLU A 97 15.54 5.50 23.69
#